data_AF-A0A950E250-F1
#
_entry.id   AF-A0A950E250-F1
#
_cell.length_a   1.000
_cell.length_b   1.000
_cell.length_c   1.000
_cell.angle_alpha   90.00
_cell.angle_beta   90.00
_cell.angle_gamma   90.00
#
_symmetry.space_group_name_H-M   'P 1'
#
loop_
_entity.id
_entity.type
_entity.pdbx_description
1 polymer ?
#
loop_
_entity_poly.entity_id
_entity_poly.type
_entity_poly.pdbx_seq_one_letter_code
_entity_poly.pdbx_strand_id
1 'polypeptide(L)'
;MRKTLFLVVLAIFLAACASGQSVNIAAPLANSTVPSAVHVVASANGGSSPATAMRIYVDNASVYTVQQPSLNTTLTMSPGKHYMSVVGWNSAGLGFSSSLYVNVASAGVSISSPGNGASVTSPVNFVASATATAGNTITAMRIYVDSASVYLTSNASLNTNISMGSGTHNVTVQAWDNAGAVYKTPMSVTVSGTGSGGSSGGAGNGTNAWGLTPPATSIAPYSTNFTATSNYLANTWIKPDGALYNTNFIRPYLGNLAALGLVKDPRRWGAVRAWMQWYIAHLNYGDKWGLSGTTYDYSVSNGVETSLNTNDSTDSYAATFLSLAWAYYQTGDPTAQSYIKSVSSQLDLIGGVIAATQQSDGLTWAQPDYLIKYLMDNCEVQRGLRDAVSLFNAIGLTSRASHYQSMAGANMQGINGMWMNGVWAVYKGYSGAIFGPDMSVWYADATAQLFPVLQGVVSASDSRAQQAYAAFNKAWPGWPQLSFTSQDAFPWILVSGAAAQMGDTARVSQYIQTIENQYVNVGFGGLFYDNEGGWFMRTNWYMQGGRPY
;
A
#
# COMPACT_ATOMS: atom_id res chain seq x y z
N MET A 1 -96.96 -9.22 33.24
CA MET A 1 -95.96 -10.03 33.97
C MET A 1 -94.73 -9.16 34.24
N ARG A 2 -94.38 -9.01 35.52
CA ARG A 2 -93.14 -8.49 36.17
C ARG A 2 -92.06 -7.92 35.22
N LYS A 3 -91.74 -6.60 35.14
CA LYS A 3 -91.15 -5.63 36.10
C LYS A 3 -90.03 -6.21 37.00
N THR A 4 -88.86 -5.54 37.02
CA THR A 4 -87.90 -5.20 38.13
C THR A 4 -86.50 -5.05 37.48
N LEU A 5 -85.83 -3.89 37.33
CA LEU A 5 -85.37 -2.79 38.20
C LEU A 5 -84.18 -3.15 39.14
N PHE A 6 -83.19 -2.26 39.21
CA PHE A 6 -82.07 -2.19 40.16
C PHE A 6 -80.95 -3.24 39.98
N LEU A 7 -79.66 -2.97 40.25
CA LEU A 7 -79.10 -2.19 41.35
C LEU A 7 -77.63 -1.82 41.00
N VAL A 8 -77.24 -0.57 41.27
CA VAL A 8 -75.84 -0.18 41.43
C VAL A 8 -75.30 -0.87 42.68
N VAL A 9 -74.24 -1.68 42.54
CA VAL A 9 -73.39 -2.07 43.67
C VAL A 9 -71.95 -1.71 43.33
N LEU A 10 -71.52 -0.64 43.97
CA LEU A 10 -70.13 -0.33 44.28
C LEU A 10 -69.55 -1.50 45.08
N ALA A 11 -68.92 -2.44 44.39
CA ALA A 11 -68.04 -3.43 45.02
C ALA A 11 -66.62 -2.89 44.97
N ILE A 12 -66.23 -2.29 46.10
CA ILE A 12 -64.84 -2.12 46.49
C ILE A 12 -64.22 -3.52 46.49
N PHE A 13 -63.56 -3.89 45.39
CA PHE A 13 -62.52 -4.90 45.47
C PHE A 13 -61.29 -4.20 46.00
N LEU A 14 -60.94 -4.62 47.22
CA LEU A 14 -59.66 -4.39 47.85
C LEU A 14 -58.56 -4.33 46.80
N ALA A 15 -57.63 -3.38 46.98
CA ALA A 15 -56.27 -3.54 46.51
C ALA A 15 -55.71 -4.83 47.12
N ALA A 16 -56.08 -5.98 46.55
CA ALA A 16 -55.29 -7.18 46.65
C ALA A 16 -54.02 -6.81 45.91
N CYS A 17 -53.01 -6.51 46.72
CA CYS A 17 -51.63 -6.38 46.34
C CYS A 17 -51.23 -7.65 45.57
N ALA A 18 -51.53 -7.73 44.27
CA ALA A 18 -50.95 -8.72 43.37
C ALA A 18 -49.55 -8.23 42.99
N SER A 19 -48.75 -7.84 43.99
CA SER A 19 -47.41 -7.28 43.81
C SER A 19 -46.41 -8.41 43.76
N GLY A 20 -46.29 -9.07 42.61
CA GLY A 20 -45.22 -10.03 42.42
C GLY A 20 -44.87 -10.29 40.97
N GLN A 21 -45.87 -10.29 40.09
CA GLN A 21 -45.62 -10.58 38.67
C GLN A 21 -44.87 -9.44 38.01
N SER A 22 -43.67 -9.71 37.52
CA SER A 22 -42.85 -8.70 36.88
C SER A 22 -41.84 -9.33 35.94
N VAL A 23 -41.46 -8.59 34.90
CA VAL A 23 -40.24 -8.84 34.14
C VAL A 23 -39.29 -7.70 34.44
N ASN A 24 -38.08 -8.01 34.88
CA ASN A 24 -37.00 -7.06 35.02
C ASN A 24 -36.02 -7.22 33.85
N ILE A 25 -35.85 -6.17 33.06
CA ILE A 25 -34.81 -6.13 32.02
C ILE A 25 -33.60 -5.41 32.63
N ALA A 26 -32.57 -6.18 32.97
CA ALA A 26 -31.35 -5.67 33.59
C ALA A 26 -30.37 -5.08 32.56
N ALA A 27 -30.40 -5.58 31.32
CA ALA A 27 -29.68 -5.02 30.18
C ALA A 27 -30.46 -5.31 28.89
N PRO A 28 -30.44 -4.42 27.88
CA PRO A 28 -29.84 -3.07 27.91
C PRO A 28 -30.69 -2.11 28.77
N LEU A 29 -30.11 -0.96 29.16
CA LEU A 29 -30.86 0.09 29.87
C LEU A 29 -31.83 0.81 28.91
N ALA A 30 -32.95 1.29 29.43
CA ALA A 30 -33.94 2.01 28.61
C ALA A 30 -33.33 3.25 27.95
N ASN A 31 -33.55 3.38 26.64
CA ASN A 31 -33.02 4.40 25.73
C ASN A 31 -31.48 4.41 25.57
N SER A 32 -30.76 3.41 26.11
CA SER A 32 -29.31 3.34 25.93
C SER A 32 -28.91 3.11 24.48
N THR A 33 -27.73 3.60 24.12
CA THR A 33 -27.08 3.31 22.84
C THR A 33 -26.09 2.17 23.03
N VAL A 34 -26.30 1.05 22.33
CA VAL A 34 -25.49 -0.17 22.44
C VAL A 34 -25.13 -0.71 21.05
N PRO A 35 -24.00 -1.40 20.88
CA PRO A 35 -23.68 -2.02 19.59
C PRO A 35 -24.52 -3.29 19.35
N SER A 36 -24.61 -3.73 18.08
CA SER A 36 -25.20 -5.03 17.71
C SER A 36 -24.12 -6.11 17.62
N ALA A 37 -24.26 -7.30 18.19
CA ALA A 37 -25.42 -7.86 18.90
C ALA A 37 -25.69 -7.26 20.29
N VAL A 38 -26.96 -6.96 20.56
CA VAL A 38 -27.47 -6.37 21.80
C VAL A 38 -27.52 -7.42 22.89
N HIS A 39 -26.79 -7.20 23.99
CA HIS A 39 -26.84 -8.06 25.16
C HIS A 39 -28.12 -7.84 25.96
N VAL A 40 -28.96 -8.87 26.06
CA VAL A 40 -30.22 -8.85 26.79
C VAL A 40 -30.16 -9.78 27.98
N VAL A 41 -30.35 -9.20 29.17
CA VAL A 41 -30.44 -9.92 30.44
C VAL A 41 -31.78 -9.56 31.06
N ALA A 42 -32.60 -10.58 31.32
CA ALA A 42 -33.90 -10.37 31.94
C ALA A 42 -34.27 -11.53 32.88
N SER A 43 -35.07 -11.21 33.89
CA SER A 43 -35.65 -12.17 34.82
C SER A 43 -37.15 -11.93 34.98
N ALA A 44 -37.89 -13.01 35.20
CA ALA A 44 -39.33 -13.00 35.42
C ALA A 44 -39.66 -13.50 36.84
N ASN A 45 -40.48 -12.73 37.55
CA ASN A 45 -41.14 -13.18 38.78
C ASN A 45 -42.59 -13.50 38.43
N GLY A 46 -43.04 -14.73 38.66
CA GLY A 46 -44.42 -15.16 38.36
C GLY A 46 -45.43 -14.92 39.48
N GLY A 47 -45.00 -14.28 40.58
CA GLY A 47 -45.80 -14.08 41.78
C GLY A 47 -46.01 -15.39 42.54
N SER A 48 -47.28 -15.74 42.80
CA SER A 48 -47.67 -16.98 43.48
C SER A 48 -47.56 -18.24 42.63
N SER A 49 -47.25 -18.11 41.33
CA SER A 49 -47.00 -19.24 40.42
C SER A 49 -45.61 -19.07 39.79
N PRO A 50 -44.75 -20.10 39.75
CA PRO A 50 -43.41 -19.98 39.17
C PRO A 50 -43.44 -19.50 37.72
N ALA A 51 -42.51 -18.61 37.35
CA ALA A 51 -42.28 -18.26 35.94
C ALA A 51 -41.67 -19.47 35.20
N THR A 52 -42.27 -19.86 34.08
CA THR A 52 -41.92 -21.08 33.34
C THR A 52 -41.32 -20.81 31.96
N ALA A 53 -41.58 -19.63 31.38
CA ALA A 53 -41.06 -19.27 30.07
C ALA A 53 -40.85 -17.76 29.93
N MET A 54 -39.91 -17.38 29.07
CA MET A 54 -39.71 -16.01 28.64
C MET A 54 -39.50 -15.93 27.12
N ARG A 55 -39.94 -14.83 26.52
CA ARG A 55 -39.73 -14.53 25.10
C ARG A 55 -39.39 -13.07 24.90
N ILE A 56 -38.43 -12.80 24.03
CA ILE A 56 -38.05 -11.47 23.59
C ILE A 56 -38.74 -11.18 22.26
N TYR A 57 -39.36 -10.00 22.18
CA TYR A 57 -39.86 -9.39 20.97
C TYR A 57 -39.06 -8.13 20.64
N VAL A 58 -38.68 -7.95 19.38
CA VAL A 58 -38.09 -6.73 18.84
C VAL A 58 -39.01 -6.25 17.71
N ASP A 59 -39.50 -5.01 17.81
CA ASP A 59 -40.44 -4.40 16.85
C ASP A 59 -41.63 -5.32 16.51
N ASN A 60 -42.22 -5.92 17.55
CA ASN A 60 -43.33 -6.87 17.50
C ASN A 60 -43.01 -8.24 16.87
N ALA A 61 -41.77 -8.52 16.49
CA ALA A 61 -41.32 -9.84 16.03
C ALA A 61 -40.72 -10.65 17.18
N SER A 62 -41.13 -11.92 17.33
CA SER A 62 -40.52 -12.85 18.31
C SER A 62 -39.12 -13.25 17.85
N VAL A 63 -38.09 -12.93 18.63
CA VAL A 63 -36.68 -13.17 18.25
C VAL A 63 -35.97 -14.21 19.10
N TYR A 64 -36.41 -14.45 20.33
CA TYR A 64 -35.79 -15.43 21.22
C TYR A 64 -36.79 -15.97 22.25
N THR A 65 -36.76 -17.27 22.54
CA THR A 65 -37.62 -17.90 23.55
C THR A 65 -36.81 -18.87 24.41
N VAL A 66 -37.06 -18.89 25.71
CA VAL A 66 -36.50 -19.86 26.66
C VAL A 66 -37.59 -20.39 27.58
N GLN A 67 -37.49 -21.67 27.96
CA GLN A 67 -38.37 -22.32 28.95
C GLN A 67 -37.74 -22.23 30.35
N GLN A 68 -37.41 -21.02 30.77
CA GLN A 68 -36.74 -20.71 32.04
C GLN A 68 -37.24 -19.35 32.58
N PRO A 69 -37.14 -19.08 33.90
CA PRO A 69 -37.53 -17.80 34.51
C PRO A 69 -36.52 -16.66 34.30
N SER A 70 -35.43 -16.91 33.58
CA SER A 70 -34.41 -15.91 33.23
C SER A 70 -33.80 -16.17 31.86
N LEU A 71 -33.25 -15.11 31.27
CA LEU A 71 -32.48 -15.17 30.04
C LEU A 71 -31.25 -14.27 30.12
N ASN A 72 -30.21 -14.69 29.40
CA ASN A 72 -28.97 -13.95 29.17
C ASN A 72 -28.50 -14.34 27.77
N THR A 73 -28.72 -13.45 26.80
CA THR A 73 -28.49 -13.74 25.39
C THR A 73 -28.04 -12.49 24.62
N THR A 74 -27.54 -12.67 23.40
CA THR A 74 -27.23 -11.56 22.49
C THR A 74 -28.13 -11.62 21.27
N LEU A 75 -28.67 -10.47 20.86
CA LEU A 75 -29.57 -10.34 19.71
C LEU A 75 -28.95 -9.48 18.63
N THR A 76 -28.74 -10.04 17.44
CA THR A 76 -28.36 -9.23 16.28
C THR A 76 -29.55 -8.38 15.85
N MET A 77 -29.43 -7.07 16.02
CA MET A 77 -30.42 -6.07 15.64
C MET A 77 -29.79 -5.11 14.63
N SER A 78 -30.59 -4.58 13.69
CA SER A 78 -30.13 -3.55 12.75
C SER A 78 -29.79 -2.25 13.49
N PRO A 79 -28.97 -1.34 12.92
CA PRO A 79 -28.81 -0.01 13.46
C PRO A 79 -30.14 0.76 13.50
N GLY A 80 -30.35 1.54 14.55
CA GLY A 80 -31.57 2.35 14.71
C GLY A 80 -32.24 2.17 16.06
N LYS A 81 -33.35 2.88 16.24
CA LYS A 81 -34.17 2.81 17.45
C LYS A 81 -35.12 1.61 17.35
N HIS A 82 -35.04 0.70 18.30
CA HIS A 82 -35.85 -0.51 18.36
C HIS A 82 -36.70 -0.52 19.62
N TYR A 83 -37.93 -1.02 19.50
CA TYR A 83 -38.80 -1.30 20.64
C TYR A 83 -38.63 -2.76 21.05
N MET A 84 -38.12 -3.00 22.27
CA MET A 84 -37.92 -4.34 22.81
C MET A 84 -38.92 -4.60 23.92
N SER A 85 -39.61 -5.74 23.83
CA SER A 85 -40.47 -6.25 24.91
C SER A 85 -40.04 -7.64 25.31
N VAL A 86 -39.98 -7.90 26.62
CA VAL A 86 -39.75 -9.22 27.18
C VAL A 86 -41.01 -9.66 27.89
N VAL A 87 -41.59 -10.75 27.42
CA VAL A 87 -42.82 -11.35 27.96
C VAL A 87 -42.44 -12.60 28.75
N GLY A 88 -42.91 -12.71 29.98
CA GLY A 88 -42.82 -13.90 30.82
C GLY A 88 -44.18 -14.57 30.98
N TRP A 89 -44.19 -15.89 31.13
CA TRP A 89 -45.38 -16.67 31.50
C TRP A 89 -45.11 -17.46 32.77
N ASN A 90 -46.13 -17.59 33.62
CA ASN A 90 -46.07 -18.49 34.78
C ASN A 90 -46.78 -19.83 34.52
N SER A 91 -46.62 -20.77 35.45
CA SER A 91 -47.21 -22.11 35.36
C SER A 91 -48.74 -22.15 35.32
N ALA A 92 -49.42 -21.04 35.66
CA ALA A 92 -50.86 -20.88 35.54
C ALA A 92 -51.30 -20.33 34.15
N GLY A 93 -50.34 -20.08 33.25
CA GLY A 93 -50.59 -19.56 31.90
C GLY A 93 -50.76 -18.05 31.82
N LEU A 94 -50.58 -17.30 32.92
CA LEU A 94 -50.68 -15.85 32.92
C LEU A 94 -49.40 -15.22 32.33
N GLY A 95 -49.58 -14.31 31.37
CA GLY A 95 -48.50 -13.55 30.74
C GLY A 95 -48.34 -12.15 31.35
N PHE A 96 -47.10 -11.70 31.49
CA PHE A 96 -46.74 -10.36 31.97
C PHE A 96 -45.48 -9.89 31.23
N SER A 97 -45.27 -8.58 31.12
CA SER A 97 -44.20 -8.05 30.27
C SER A 97 -43.55 -6.80 30.80
N SER A 98 -42.33 -6.55 30.36
CA SER A 98 -41.65 -5.26 30.45
C SER A 98 -41.14 -4.88 29.07
N SER A 99 -40.98 -3.58 28.83
CA SER A 99 -40.53 -3.07 27.54
C SER A 99 -39.67 -1.83 27.68
N LEU A 100 -38.78 -1.63 26.73
CA LEU A 100 -37.96 -0.45 26.61
C LEU A 100 -37.67 -0.13 25.15
N TYR A 101 -37.24 1.10 24.89
CA TYR A 101 -36.55 1.41 23.64
C TYR A 101 -35.05 1.20 23.83
N VAL A 102 -34.37 0.71 22.80
CA VAL A 102 -32.91 0.65 22.74
C VAL A 102 -32.46 1.27 21.41
N ASN A 103 -31.38 2.05 21.42
CA ASN A 103 -30.76 2.56 20.20
C ASN A 103 -29.58 1.66 19.85
N VAL A 104 -29.64 0.98 18.72
CA VAL A 104 -28.54 0.17 18.24
C VAL A 104 -27.62 1.06 17.42
N ALA A 105 -26.38 1.22 17.87
CA ALA A 105 -25.38 2.03 17.19
C ALA A 105 -25.06 1.45 15.81
N SER A 106 -25.02 2.31 14.79
CA SER A 106 -24.42 1.93 13.52
C SER A 106 -22.92 1.79 13.71
N ALA A 107 -22.37 0.62 13.43
CA ALA A 107 -20.93 0.47 13.28
C ALA A 107 -20.47 1.33 12.10
N GLY A 108 -19.41 2.11 12.28
CA GLY A 108 -19.04 3.14 11.32
C GLY A 108 -18.19 4.25 11.89
N VAL A 109 -17.78 5.17 11.02
CA VAL A 109 -17.07 6.40 11.37
C VAL A 109 -18.02 7.58 11.27
N SER A 110 -18.10 8.40 12.31
CA SER A 110 -18.89 9.63 12.33
C SER A 110 -17.95 10.84 12.40
N ILE A 111 -18.11 11.78 11.47
CA ILE A 111 -17.32 13.02 11.41
C ILE A 111 -18.23 14.17 11.86
N SER A 112 -17.87 14.84 12.96
CA SER A 112 -18.64 15.96 13.52
C SER A 112 -18.07 17.33 13.13
N SER A 113 -16.81 17.41 12.70
CA SER A 113 -16.21 18.60 12.11
C SER A 113 -15.07 18.22 11.17
N PRO A 114 -14.86 18.92 10.05
CA PRO A 114 -15.84 19.81 9.43
C PRO A 114 -17.04 19.00 8.87
N GLY A 115 -18.10 19.68 8.44
CA GLY A 115 -19.20 19.04 7.72
C GLY A 115 -18.81 18.65 6.29
N ASN A 116 -19.50 17.68 5.70
CA ASN A 116 -19.29 17.32 4.28
C ASN A 116 -19.60 18.50 3.35
N GLY A 117 -18.67 18.86 2.48
CA GLY A 117 -18.75 20.01 1.57
C GLY A 117 -18.40 21.36 2.21
N ALA A 118 -17.93 21.39 3.45
CA ALA A 118 -17.64 22.65 4.14
C ALA A 118 -16.50 23.45 3.50
N SER A 119 -16.63 24.78 3.50
CA SER A 119 -15.57 25.72 3.18
C SER A 119 -14.90 26.21 4.47
N VAL A 120 -13.60 25.97 4.62
CA VAL A 120 -12.83 26.22 5.85
C VAL A 120 -11.48 26.87 5.55
N THR A 121 -10.81 27.38 6.58
CA THR A 121 -9.42 27.83 6.49
C THR A 121 -8.47 26.74 6.97
N SER A 122 -7.24 26.74 6.47
CA SER A 122 -6.18 25.85 6.96
C SER A 122 -5.51 26.44 8.20
N PRO A 123 -5.16 25.64 9.23
CA PRO A 123 -5.40 24.20 9.36
C PRO A 123 -6.88 23.84 9.63
N VAL A 124 -7.35 22.74 9.04
CA VAL A 124 -8.74 22.26 9.19
C VAL A 124 -8.86 21.37 10.43
N ASN A 125 -9.80 21.70 11.33
CA ASN A 125 -10.05 20.89 12.52
C ASN A 125 -10.99 19.71 12.22
N PHE A 126 -10.44 18.50 12.26
CA PHE A 126 -11.18 17.25 12.15
C PHE A 126 -11.53 16.70 13.52
N VAL A 127 -12.83 16.50 13.75
CA VAL A 127 -13.38 15.82 14.93
C VAL A 127 -14.22 14.65 14.44
N ALA A 128 -13.87 13.44 14.86
CA ALA A 128 -14.55 12.22 14.45
C ALA A 128 -14.49 11.13 15.54
N SER A 129 -15.43 10.21 15.50
CA SER A 129 -15.47 9.02 16.35
C SER A 129 -15.83 7.78 15.53
N ALA A 130 -15.46 6.60 16.01
CA ALA A 130 -15.79 5.33 15.38
C ALA A 130 -16.42 4.37 16.38
N THR A 131 -17.38 3.57 15.90
CA THR A 131 -18.00 2.48 16.65
C THR A 131 -17.80 1.18 15.89
N ALA A 132 -17.28 0.15 16.56
CA ALA A 132 -17.13 -1.18 15.98
C ALA A 132 -18.44 -1.97 16.07
N THR A 133 -18.53 -3.07 15.31
CA THR A 133 -19.55 -4.11 15.52
C THR A 133 -19.43 -4.68 16.94
N ALA A 134 -20.51 -5.11 17.59
CA ALA A 134 -20.42 -5.57 18.99
C ALA A 134 -19.49 -6.77 19.15
N GLY A 135 -18.88 -6.85 20.32
CA GLY A 135 -17.81 -7.80 20.62
C GLY A 135 -16.44 -7.32 20.17
N ASN A 136 -16.36 -6.31 19.29
CA ASN A 136 -15.12 -5.74 18.82
C ASN A 136 -14.86 -4.34 19.42
N THR A 137 -13.59 -3.95 19.43
CA THR A 137 -13.13 -2.62 19.83
C THR A 137 -12.37 -1.97 18.69
N ILE A 138 -12.55 -0.66 18.50
CA ILE A 138 -11.75 0.10 17.53
C ILE A 138 -10.29 0.11 18.01
N THR A 139 -9.38 -0.33 17.14
CA THR A 139 -7.94 -0.42 17.40
C THR A 139 -7.17 0.74 16.77
N ALA A 140 -7.73 1.37 15.73
CA ALA A 140 -7.15 2.54 15.11
C ALA A 140 -8.18 3.36 14.34
N MET A 141 -7.95 4.67 14.26
CA MET A 141 -8.59 5.60 13.32
C MET A 141 -7.55 6.33 12.49
N ARG A 142 -7.84 6.55 11.21
CA ARG A 142 -6.99 7.26 10.27
C ARG A 142 -7.79 8.27 9.44
N ILE A 143 -7.24 9.45 9.24
CA ILE A 143 -7.77 10.43 8.28
C ILE A 143 -6.96 10.30 7.00
N TYR A 144 -7.65 10.19 5.87
CA TYR A 144 -7.10 10.31 4.54
C TYR A 144 -7.57 11.63 3.90
N VAL A 145 -6.68 12.36 3.24
CA VAL A 145 -7.01 13.52 2.41
C VAL A 145 -6.42 13.26 1.02
N ASP A 146 -7.23 13.34 -0.01
CA ASP A 146 -6.92 12.98 -1.41
C ASP A 146 -6.24 11.61 -1.54
N SER A 147 -6.78 10.64 -0.81
CA SER A 147 -6.26 9.26 -0.69
C SER A 147 -4.91 9.13 0.06
N ALA A 148 -4.34 10.22 0.59
CA ALA A 148 -3.13 10.20 1.41
C ALA A 148 -3.46 10.14 2.91
N SER A 149 -2.81 9.24 3.66
CA SER A 149 -2.96 9.15 5.12
C SER A 149 -2.30 10.34 5.81
N VAL A 150 -3.07 11.22 6.46
CA VAL A 150 -2.57 12.45 7.10
C VAL A 150 -2.54 12.39 8.63
N TYR A 151 -3.30 11.48 9.24
CA TYR A 151 -3.35 11.32 10.70
C TYR A 151 -3.72 9.90 11.06
N LEU A 152 -3.05 9.33 12.07
CA LEU A 152 -3.35 8.02 12.63
C LEU A 152 -3.38 8.14 14.17
N THR A 153 -4.36 7.51 14.79
CA THR A 153 -4.44 7.33 16.24
C THR A 153 -4.90 5.91 16.56
N SER A 154 -4.49 5.38 17.70
CA SER A 154 -4.98 4.09 18.22
C SER A 154 -6.28 4.23 19.03
N ASN A 155 -6.88 5.42 19.06
CA ASN A 155 -8.11 5.71 19.79
C ASN A 155 -9.36 5.54 18.92
N ALA A 156 -10.52 5.31 19.54
CA ALA A 156 -11.84 5.28 18.89
C ALA A 156 -12.42 6.68 18.58
N SER A 157 -11.64 7.73 18.80
CA SER A 157 -11.97 9.11 18.47
C SER A 157 -10.72 9.92 18.13
N LEU A 158 -10.93 11.02 17.40
CA LEU A 158 -9.90 11.99 17.04
C LEU A 158 -10.42 13.42 17.14
N ASN A 159 -9.51 14.34 17.49
CA ASN A 159 -9.68 15.79 17.38
C ASN A 159 -8.30 16.36 17.04
N THR A 160 -8.12 16.76 15.77
CA THR A 160 -6.80 17.14 15.26
C THR A 160 -6.91 18.20 14.17
N ASN A 161 -5.89 19.05 14.09
CA ASN A 161 -5.78 20.07 13.04
C ASN A 161 -4.91 19.53 11.91
N ILE A 162 -5.46 19.51 10.70
CA ILE A 162 -4.77 19.04 9.49
C ILE A 162 -4.52 20.24 8.59
N SER A 163 -3.24 20.54 8.34
CA SER A 163 -2.86 21.54 7.33
C SER A 163 -3.19 21.01 5.94
N MET A 164 -4.09 21.70 5.25
CA MET A 164 -4.51 21.40 3.88
C MET A 164 -4.19 22.61 2.98
N GLY A 165 -3.81 22.36 1.73
CA GLY A 165 -3.61 23.42 0.74
C GLY A 165 -4.92 24.12 0.40
N SER A 166 -4.88 25.27 -0.29
CA SER A 166 -6.11 25.88 -0.81
C SER A 166 -6.66 25.03 -1.96
N GLY A 167 -7.98 24.81 -1.99
CA GLY A 167 -8.64 23.99 -3.01
C GLY A 167 -9.64 23.00 -2.42
N THR A 168 -10.30 22.23 -3.28
CA THR A 168 -11.24 21.18 -2.87
C THR A 168 -10.51 19.86 -2.71
N HIS A 169 -10.73 19.20 -1.57
CA HIS A 169 -10.09 17.96 -1.16
C HIS A 169 -11.12 16.87 -0.87
N ASN A 170 -10.81 15.63 -1.25
CA ASN A 170 -11.57 14.43 -0.89
C ASN A 170 -10.99 13.83 0.39
N VAL A 171 -11.77 13.79 1.47
CA VAL A 171 -11.36 13.25 2.76
C VAL A 171 -12.02 11.89 2.98
N THR A 172 -11.34 10.94 3.60
CA THR A 172 -11.94 9.70 4.11
C THR A 172 -11.44 9.46 5.52
N VAL A 173 -12.33 9.39 6.50
CA VAL A 173 -11.95 8.93 7.84
C VAL A 173 -12.27 7.43 7.93
N GLN A 174 -11.25 6.64 8.27
CA GLN A 174 -11.30 5.18 8.31
C GLN A 174 -10.98 4.69 9.72
N ALA A 175 -11.59 3.60 10.16
CA ALA A 175 -11.28 2.93 11.40
C ALA A 175 -11.09 1.42 11.20
N TRP A 176 -10.31 0.80 12.07
CA TRP A 176 -10.15 -0.65 12.17
C TRP A 176 -10.62 -1.12 13.53
N ASP A 177 -11.17 -2.33 13.60
CA ASP A 177 -11.40 -3.02 14.86
C ASP A 177 -10.39 -4.15 15.11
N ASN A 178 -10.44 -4.73 16.31
CA ASN A 178 -9.58 -5.84 16.73
C ASN A 178 -9.83 -7.16 15.99
N ALA A 179 -10.91 -7.26 15.23
CA ALA A 179 -11.18 -8.39 14.34
C ALA A 179 -10.70 -8.13 12.89
N GLY A 180 -10.12 -6.95 12.62
CA GLY A 180 -9.61 -6.57 11.31
C GLY A 180 -10.66 -5.97 10.37
N ALA A 181 -11.89 -5.73 10.83
CA ALA A 181 -12.91 -5.07 10.02
C ALA A 181 -12.58 -3.60 9.81
N VAL A 182 -12.96 -3.06 8.65
CA VAL A 182 -12.64 -1.69 8.23
C VAL A 182 -13.91 -0.87 8.02
N TYR A 183 -14.01 0.27 8.69
CA TYR A 183 -15.11 1.22 8.59
C TYR A 183 -14.63 2.49 7.91
N LYS A 184 -15.38 3.09 6.97
CA LYS A 184 -14.96 4.28 6.22
C LYS A 184 -16.09 5.28 6.03
N THR A 185 -15.78 6.57 6.15
CA THR A 185 -16.69 7.68 5.82
C THR A 185 -15.98 8.68 4.92
N PRO A 186 -16.33 8.74 3.63
CA PRO A 186 -15.82 9.75 2.70
C PRO A 186 -16.57 11.09 2.87
N MET A 187 -15.89 12.21 2.63
CA MET A 187 -16.45 13.56 2.58
C MET A 187 -15.58 14.46 1.68
N SER A 188 -16.05 15.66 1.33
CA SER A 188 -15.23 16.69 0.68
C SER A 188 -15.09 17.93 1.56
N VAL A 189 -13.98 18.66 1.42
CA VAL A 189 -13.72 19.94 2.12
C VAL A 189 -13.08 20.92 1.14
N THR A 190 -13.51 22.17 1.13
CA THR A 190 -12.88 23.24 0.35
C THR A 190 -12.12 24.18 1.27
N VAL A 191 -10.85 24.43 0.98
CA VAL A 191 -9.98 25.29 1.80
C VAL A 191 -9.75 26.62 1.09
N SER A 192 -10.13 27.73 1.71
CA SER A 192 -9.97 29.08 1.14
C SER A 192 -8.55 29.63 1.37
N GLY A 193 -7.90 30.13 0.32
CA GLY A 193 -6.58 30.76 0.39
C GLY A 193 -6.63 32.22 0.85
N THR A 194 -5.75 32.61 1.77
CA THR A 194 -5.56 34.02 2.18
C THR A 194 -4.58 34.72 1.25
N GLY A 195 -4.97 35.86 0.69
CA GLY A 195 -4.16 36.64 -0.24
C GLY A 195 -3.09 37.55 0.40
N SER A 196 -1.98 37.70 -0.35
CA SER A 196 -0.99 38.80 -0.39
C SER A 196 0.20 38.85 0.60
N GLY A 197 1.43 38.84 0.03
CA GLY A 197 2.57 39.67 0.49
C GLY A 197 3.93 38.99 0.77
N GLY A 198 4.83 38.95 -0.22
CA GLY A 198 6.30 39.17 -0.09
C GLY A 198 7.21 38.24 0.75
N SER A 199 8.22 37.69 0.06
CA SER A 199 9.53 37.18 0.52
C SER A 199 9.70 35.73 1.03
N SER A 200 10.56 35.03 0.28
CA SER A 200 11.55 34.00 0.67
C SER A 200 11.12 32.70 1.37
N GLY A 201 11.37 31.58 0.67
CA GLY A 201 11.92 30.34 1.24
C GLY A 201 10.93 29.29 1.74
N GLY A 202 11.18 28.03 1.38
CA GLY A 202 10.67 26.86 2.13
C GLY A 202 9.95 25.81 1.28
N ALA A 203 10.63 24.69 1.05
CA ALA A 203 10.20 23.53 0.27
C ALA A 203 8.96 22.83 0.88
N GLY A 204 7.99 22.49 0.03
CA GLY A 204 6.79 21.73 0.37
C GLY A 204 7.08 20.23 0.45
N ASN A 205 6.99 19.70 1.66
CA ASN A 205 7.09 18.28 1.98
C ASN A 205 5.69 17.62 1.81
N GLY A 206 5.52 16.83 0.76
CA GLY A 206 4.29 16.08 0.47
C GLY A 206 4.47 14.58 0.71
N THR A 207 3.54 13.96 1.45
CA THR A 207 3.48 12.49 1.65
C THR A 207 2.50 11.86 0.68
N ASN A 208 2.95 10.79 0.01
CA ASN A 208 2.23 10.05 -1.02
C ASN A 208 1.64 8.72 -0.49
N ALA A 209 0.90 8.01 -1.35
CA ALA A 209 -0.01 6.89 -1.09
C ALA A 209 0.57 5.58 -0.48
N TRP A 210 1.74 5.64 0.16
CA TRP A 210 2.46 4.47 0.71
C TRP A 210 2.75 4.53 2.21
N GLY A 211 2.27 5.55 2.92
CA GLY A 211 2.39 5.62 4.39
C GLY A 211 3.81 5.91 4.90
N LEU A 212 4.58 6.70 4.14
CA LEU A 212 5.96 7.06 4.50
C LEU A 212 6.05 8.57 4.62
N THR A 213 6.48 9.04 5.80
CA THR A 213 6.68 10.44 6.14
C THR A 213 8.10 10.86 5.77
N PRO A 214 8.36 11.71 4.75
CA PRO A 214 9.66 12.33 4.61
C PRO A 214 9.94 13.22 5.83
N PRO A 215 11.22 13.36 6.24
CA PRO A 215 11.58 14.08 7.45
C PRO A 215 11.03 15.51 7.47
N ALA A 216 10.54 15.94 8.63
CA ALA A 216 10.07 17.31 8.88
C ALA A 216 11.20 18.35 8.99
N THR A 217 12.36 18.10 8.38
CA THR A 217 13.50 19.02 8.43
C THR A 217 14.10 19.15 7.04
N SER A 218 14.16 20.39 6.56
CA SER A 218 14.89 20.75 5.35
C SER A 218 16.34 20.27 5.44
N ILE A 219 16.72 19.25 4.66
CA ILE A 219 18.13 19.09 4.29
C ILE A 219 18.23 19.61 2.85
N ALA A 220 18.99 20.68 2.67
CA ALA A 220 19.19 21.34 1.38
C ALA A 220 19.85 20.52 0.23
N PRO A 221 20.47 19.33 0.39
CA PRO A 221 21.25 18.74 -0.69
C PRO A 221 20.45 17.85 -1.65
N TYR A 222 19.19 17.47 -1.38
CA TYR A 222 18.52 16.50 -2.27
C TYR A 222 18.31 17.02 -3.70
N SER A 223 17.83 18.26 -3.85
CA SER A 223 17.63 18.89 -5.16
C SER A 223 18.96 19.20 -5.85
N THR A 224 19.98 19.57 -5.07
CA THR A 224 21.35 19.81 -5.52
C THR A 224 21.98 18.52 -6.07
N ASN A 225 21.95 17.44 -5.27
CA ASN A 225 22.45 16.12 -5.64
C ASN A 225 21.71 15.58 -6.87
N PHE A 226 20.37 15.67 -6.88
CA PHE A 226 19.56 15.31 -8.04
C PHE A 226 20.00 16.04 -9.33
N THR A 227 20.16 17.36 -9.25
CA THR A 227 20.55 18.18 -10.40
C THR A 227 21.99 17.91 -10.83
N ALA A 228 22.91 17.80 -9.88
CA ALA A 228 24.31 17.49 -10.15
C ALA A 228 24.45 16.14 -10.85
N THR A 229 23.76 15.11 -10.37
CA THR A 229 23.77 13.77 -10.97
C THR A 229 23.09 13.75 -12.35
N SER A 230 21.96 14.45 -12.53
CA SER A 230 21.32 14.61 -13.84
C SER A 230 22.28 15.22 -14.87
N ASN A 231 23.00 16.27 -14.49
CA ASN A 231 24.00 16.91 -15.33
C ASN A 231 25.18 15.99 -15.61
N TYR A 232 25.67 15.28 -14.60
CA TYR A 232 26.76 14.33 -14.74
C TYR A 232 26.44 13.22 -15.73
N LEU A 233 25.28 12.54 -15.57
CA LEU A 233 24.84 11.50 -16.49
C LEU A 233 24.73 12.02 -17.92
N ALA A 234 24.08 13.17 -18.10
CA ALA A 234 23.86 13.75 -19.43
C ALA A 234 25.16 14.16 -20.15
N ASN A 235 26.18 14.59 -19.41
CA ASN A 235 27.44 15.06 -19.99
C ASN A 235 28.49 13.94 -20.14
N THR A 236 28.37 12.85 -19.36
CA THR A 236 29.43 11.83 -19.26
C THR A 236 29.03 10.52 -19.92
N TRP A 237 27.76 10.13 -19.77
CA TRP A 237 27.33 8.74 -20.00
C TRP A 237 26.31 8.60 -21.12
N ILE A 238 25.99 9.68 -21.85
CA ILE A 238 25.08 9.64 -23.00
C ILE A 238 25.86 9.94 -24.27
N LYS A 239 25.92 8.96 -25.16
CA LYS A 239 26.50 9.11 -26.50
C LYS A 239 25.60 9.96 -27.41
N PRO A 240 26.13 10.55 -28.50
CA PRO A 240 25.32 11.32 -29.46
C PRO A 240 24.18 10.52 -30.12
N ASP A 241 24.32 9.20 -30.23
CA ASP A 241 23.30 8.27 -30.74
C ASP A 241 22.24 7.88 -29.69
N GLY A 242 22.38 8.37 -28.45
CA GLY A 242 21.46 8.11 -27.34
C GLY A 242 21.87 6.95 -26.43
N ALA A 243 22.94 6.21 -26.73
CA ALA A 243 23.36 5.10 -25.89
C ALA A 243 23.80 5.57 -24.49
N LEU A 244 23.27 4.93 -23.46
CA LEU A 244 23.75 5.04 -22.08
C LEU A 244 24.87 4.02 -21.88
N TYR A 245 26.05 4.48 -21.50
CA TYR A 245 27.24 3.64 -21.37
C TYR A 245 28.00 3.96 -20.09
N ASN A 246 28.77 3.00 -19.57
CA ASN A 246 29.74 3.21 -18.51
C ASN A 246 31.14 2.82 -18.99
N THR A 247 32.10 3.72 -18.81
CA THR A 247 33.49 3.59 -19.28
C THR A 247 33.58 3.19 -20.76
N ASN A 248 33.75 1.91 -21.06
CA ASN A 248 33.88 1.34 -22.41
C ASN A 248 32.79 0.28 -22.71
N PHE A 249 31.68 0.27 -21.98
CA PHE A 249 30.62 -0.73 -22.14
C PHE A 249 29.24 -0.10 -22.14
N ILE A 250 28.36 -0.60 -23.00
CA ILE A 250 26.92 -0.38 -22.92
C ILE A 250 26.33 -1.69 -22.38
N ARG A 251 25.75 -1.61 -21.19
CA ARG A 251 25.00 -2.70 -20.58
C ARG A 251 23.54 -2.28 -20.51
N PRO A 252 22.67 -2.73 -21.42
CA PRO A 252 21.32 -2.20 -21.52
C PRO A 252 20.50 -2.26 -20.23
N TYR A 253 20.71 -3.27 -19.38
CA TYR A 253 20.14 -3.30 -18.03
C TYR A 253 20.54 -2.08 -17.18
N LEU A 254 21.82 -1.73 -17.12
CA LEU A 254 22.32 -0.57 -16.37
C LEU A 254 21.83 0.75 -17.00
N GLY A 255 21.81 0.83 -18.33
CA GLY A 255 21.25 1.96 -19.06
C GLY A 255 19.76 2.19 -18.76
N ASN A 256 18.97 1.12 -18.63
CA ASN A 256 17.56 1.23 -18.22
C ASN A 256 17.43 1.82 -16.81
N LEU A 257 18.26 1.38 -15.86
CA LEU A 257 18.26 1.90 -14.49
C LEU A 257 18.72 3.37 -14.43
N ALA A 258 19.67 3.76 -15.27
CA ALA A 258 20.10 5.15 -15.45
C ALA A 258 18.97 6.02 -16.02
N ALA A 259 18.31 5.56 -17.08
CA ALA A 259 17.19 6.24 -17.72
C ALA A 259 15.97 6.38 -16.79
N LEU A 260 15.72 5.41 -15.91
CA LEU A 260 14.70 5.49 -14.86
C LEU A 260 14.96 6.60 -13.83
N GLY A 261 16.21 7.02 -13.65
CA GLY A 261 16.55 8.24 -12.92
C GLY A 261 16.34 9.49 -13.77
N LEU A 262 16.89 9.50 -14.99
CA LEU A 262 16.81 10.64 -15.91
C LEU A 262 15.38 11.05 -16.24
N VAL A 263 14.43 10.11 -16.32
CA VAL A 263 13.02 10.43 -16.63
C VAL A 263 12.35 11.31 -15.57
N LYS A 264 12.90 11.37 -14.35
CA LYS A 264 12.44 12.28 -13.29
C LYS A 264 12.80 13.74 -13.55
N ASP A 265 13.73 14.01 -14.47
CA ASP A 265 14.13 15.36 -14.85
C ASP A 265 13.56 15.72 -16.24
N PRO A 266 12.60 16.66 -16.33
CA PRO A 266 12.01 17.06 -17.61
C PRO A 266 13.02 17.52 -18.66
N ARG A 267 14.17 18.06 -18.24
CA ARG A 267 15.26 18.48 -19.14
C ARG A 267 15.90 17.30 -19.88
N ARG A 268 15.69 16.07 -19.38
CA ARG A 268 16.33 14.84 -19.87
C ARG A 268 15.39 13.92 -20.63
N TRP A 269 14.10 14.26 -20.78
CA TRP A 269 13.14 13.44 -21.52
C TRP A 269 13.56 13.18 -22.98
N GLY A 270 14.22 14.13 -23.64
CA GLY A 270 14.79 13.92 -24.97
C GLY A 270 15.88 12.85 -24.98
N ALA A 271 16.75 12.82 -23.97
CA ALA A 271 17.81 11.83 -23.83
C ALA A 271 17.26 10.45 -23.44
N VAL A 272 16.24 10.40 -22.58
CA VAL A 272 15.51 9.15 -22.27
C VAL A 272 14.90 8.55 -23.54
N ARG A 273 14.27 9.38 -24.38
CA ARG A 273 13.75 8.91 -25.67
C ARG A 273 14.85 8.37 -26.58
N ALA A 274 15.99 9.07 -26.67
CA ALA A 274 17.13 8.65 -27.47
C ALA A 274 17.67 7.29 -27.00
N TRP A 275 17.78 7.07 -25.67
CA TRP A 275 18.12 5.76 -25.12
C TRP A 275 17.12 4.67 -25.51
N MET A 276 15.81 4.95 -25.38
CA MET A 276 14.78 3.99 -25.77
C MET A 276 14.82 3.65 -27.27
N GLN A 277 15.14 4.64 -28.12
CA GLN A 277 15.31 4.44 -29.55
C GLN A 277 16.54 3.58 -29.84
N TRP A 278 17.65 3.86 -29.16
CA TRP A 278 18.86 3.03 -29.23
C TRP A 278 18.55 1.60 -28.83
N TYR A 279 17.91 1.36 -27.67
CA TYR A 279 17.59 0.01 -27.20
C TYR A 279 16.73 -0.75 -28.23
N ILE A 280 15.69 -0.09 -28.77
CA ILE A 280 14.80 -0.71 -29.76
C ILE A 280 15.52 -1.02 -31.08
N ALA A 281 16.46 -0.16 -31.50
CA ALA A 281 17.27 -0.40 -32.68
C ALA A 281 18.25 -1.58 -32.50
N HIS A 282 18.59 -1.92 -31.25
CA HIS A 282 19.50 -3.00 -30.88
C HIS A 282 18.76 -4.25 -30.35
N LEU A 283 17.47 -4.39 -30.67
CA LEU A 283 16.76 -5.64 -30.42
C LEU A 283 17.27 -6.73 -31.36
N ASN A 284 17.54 -7.90 -30.79
CA ASN A 284 17.85 -9.09 -31.54
C ASN A 284 16.55 -9.66 -32.14
N TYR A 285 16.63 -10.11 -33.39
CA TYR A 285 15.57 -10.84 -34.08
C TYR A 285 16.10 -12.24 -34.42
N GLY A 286 15.97 -13.16 -33.46
CA GLY A 286 16.66 -14.45 -33.49
C GLY A 286 18.06 -14.32 -32.90
N ASP A 287 18.12 -14.16 -31.58
CA ASP A 287 19.37 -14.17 -30.82
C ASP A 287 20.01 -15.57 -30.77
N LYS A 288 21.06 -15.75 -29.97
CA LYS A 288 21.77 -17.04 -29.87
C LYS A 288 20.91 -18.19 -29.33
N TRP A 289 19.76 -17.88 -28.71
CA TRP A 289 18.76 -18.84 -28.25
C TRP A 289 17.52 -18.91 -29.17
N GLY A 290 17.53 -18.14 -30.27
CA GLY A 290 16.39 -18.02 -31.18
C GLY A 290 15.28 -17.09 -30.68
N LEU A 291 15.50 -16.35 -29.58
CA LEU A 291 14.52 -15.39 -29.08
C LEU A 291 14.59 -14.08 -29.86
N SER A 292 13.44 -13.40 -29.96
CA SER A 292 13.34 -12.05 -30.50
C SER A 292 12.92 -11.09 -29.40
N GLY A 293 13.46 -9.87 -29.40
CA GLY A 293 13.19 -8.86 -28.37
C GLY A 293 14.22 -8.79 -27.24
N THR A 294 15.25 -9.64 -27.27
CA THR A 294 16.40 -9.50 -26.36
C THR A 294 17.35 -8.41 -26.86
N THR A 295 18.31 -8.03 -26.02
CA THR A 295 19.44 -7.20 -26.43
C THR A 295 20.72 -7.72 -25.76
N TYR A 296 21.88 -7.41 -26.34
CA TYR A 296 23.18 -7.81 -25.82
C TYR A 296 23.90 -6.64 -25.15
N ASP A 297 24.95 -6.96 -24.40
CA ASP A 297 25.96 -5.99 -23.99
C ASP A 297 26.87 -5.64 -25.17
N TYR A 298 27.40 -4.42 -25.16
CA TYR A 298 28.31 -3.91 -26.19
C TYR A 298 29.57 -3.37 -25.54
N SER A 299 30.71 -3.58 -26.20
CA SER A 299 31.93 -2.81 -25.94
C SER A 299 31.94 -1.55 -26.80
N VAL A 300 32.57 -0.50 -26.29
CA VAL A 300 32.71 0.79 -26.98
C VAL A 300 34.20 1.12 -27.07
N SER A 301 34.70 1.28 -28.30
CA SER A 301 36.07 1.69 -28.57
C SER A 301 36.10 2.71 -29.68
N ASN A 302 36.73 3.87 -29.45
CA ASN A 302 36.80 4.98 -30.40
C ASN A 302 35.42 5.39 -30.96
N GLY A 303 34.37 5.33 -30.12
CA GLY A 303 32.99 5.64 -30.49
C GLY A 303 32.24 4.50 -31.19
N VAL A 304 32.92 3.42 -31.59
CA VAL A 304 32.33 2.26 -32.25
C VAL A 304 31.78 1.28 -31.23
N GLU A 305 30.53 0.87 -31.41
CA GLU A 305 29.86 -0.15 -30.59
C GLU A 305 30.05 -1.52 -31.22
N THR A 306 30.51 -2.50 -30.43
CA THR A 306 30.67 -3.89 -30.86
C THR A 306 29.91 -4.79 -29.91
N SER A 307 28.90 -5.49 -30.44
CA SER A 307 28.12 -6.45 -29.65
C SER A 307 29.02 -7.56 -29.11
N LEU A 308 28.84 -7.89 -27.84
CA LEU A 308 29.53 -8.98 -27.17
C LEU A 308 28.79 -10.31 -27.34
N ASN A 309 27.62 -10.33 -28.01
CA ASN A 309 26.76 -11.50 -28.17
C ASN A 309 26.45 -12.22 -26.84
N THR A 310 26.39 -11.44 -25.76
CA THR A 310 26.11 -11.91 -24.40
C THR A 310 25.31 -10.86 -23.65
N ASN A 311 24.63 -11.30 -22.62
CA ASN A 311 24.04 -10.46 -21.57
C ASN A 311 24.19 -11.21 -20.24
N ASP A 312 23.96 -10.51 -19.14
CA ASP A 312 23.95 -11.11 -17.80
C ASP A 312 22.63 -11.85 -17.53
N SER A 313 21.54 -11.30 -18.07
CA SER A 313 20.21 -11.92 -18.09
C SER A 313 19.40 -11.40 -19.28
N THR A 314 18.27 -12.06 -19.54
CA THR A 314 17.29 -11.66 -20.57
C THR A 314 16.01 -11.11 -19.96
N ASP A 315 15.63 -11.61 -18.78
CA ASP A 315 14.38 -11.25 -18.10
C ASP A 315 14.45 -9.87 -17.45
N SER A 316 15.49 -9.56 -16.66
CA SER A 316 15.67 -8.24 -16.01
C SER A 316 15.91 -7.12 -17.02
N TYR A 317 16.60 -7.41 -18.12
CA TYR A 317 16.80 -6.46 -19.23
C TYR A 317 15.46 -6.02 -19.82
N ALA A 318 14.58 -6.98 -20.12
CA ALA A 318 13.24 -6.72 -20.62
C ALA A 318 12.37 -6.01 -19.57
N ALA A 319 12.40 -6.48 -18.32
CA ALA A 319 11.57 -5.97 -17.24
C ALA A 319 11.87 -4.51 -16.88
N THR A 320 13.15 -4.16 -16.79
CA THR A 320 13.57 -2.78 -16.53
C THR A 320 13.24 -1.85 -17.71
N PHE A 321 13.28 -2.33 -18.95
CA PHE A 321 12.86 -1.54 -20.11
C PHE A 321 11.35 -1.28 -20.13
N LEU A 322 10.53 -2.27 -19.77
CA LEU A 322 9.08 -2.10 -19.63
C LEU A 322 8.74 -1.10 -18.52
N SER A 323 9.47 -1.16 -17.40
CA SER A 323 9.35 -0.19 -16.30
C SER A 323 9.72 1.22 -16.76
N LEU A 324 10.79 1.35 -17.56
CA LEU A 324 11.18 2.63 -18.16
C LEU A 324 10.11 3.17 -19.12
N ALA A 325 9.54 2.31 -19.97
CA ALA A 325 8.50 2.69 -20.92
C ALA A 325 7.25 3.23 -20.20
N TRP A 326 6.86 2.57 -19.10
CA TRP A 326 5.78 3.07 -18.25
C TRP A 326 6.12 4.39 -17.58
N ALA A 327 7.31 4.52 -16.96
CA ALA A 327 7.75 5.76 -16.34
C ALA A 327 7.81 6.92 -17.35
N TYR A 328 8.24 6.67 -18.59
CA TYR A 328 8.28 7.66 -19.66
C TYR A 328 6.87 8.07 -20.11
N TYR A 329 5.94 7.11 -20.24
CA TYR A 329 4.54 7.41 -20.52
C TYR A 329 3.87 8.25 -19.41
N GLN A 330 4.20 7.95 -18.15
CA GLN A 330 3.66 8.62 -16.97
C GLN A 330 4.13 10.08 -16.80
N THR A 331 5.12 10.53 -17.56
CA THR A 331 5.50 11.95 -17.62
C THR A 331 4.31 12.83 -18.04
N GLY A 332 3.35 12.27 -18.78
CA GLY A 332 2.21 13.00 -19.34
C GLY A 332 2.58 13.87 -20.55
N ASP A 333 3.85 13.89 -20.96
CA ASP A 333 4.30 14.64 -22.12
C ASP A 333 3.70 14.05 -23.41
N PRO A 334 3.06 14.87 -24.27
CA PRO A 334 2.43 14.38 -25.49
C PRO A 334 3.40 13.67 -26.44
N THR A 335 4.66 14.10 -26.48
CA THR A 335 5.69 13.49 -27.33
C THR A 335 6.11 12.14 -26.78
N ALA A 336 6.29 12.04 -25.46
CA ALA A 336 6.56 10.78 -24.78
C ALA A 336 5.43 9.76 -24.99
N GLN A 337 4.18 10.17 -24.74
CA GLN A 337 3.02 9.30 -24.91
C GLN A 337 2.83 8.85 -26.36
N SER A 338 3.06 9.74 -27.34
CA SER A 338 2.99 9.41 -28.76
C SER A 338 4.08 8.42 -29.18
N TYR A 339 5.32 8.62 -28.69
CA TYR A 339 6.42 7.71 -28.95
C TYR A 339 6.12 6.30 -28.42
N ILE A 340 5.70 6.19 -27.16
CA ILE A 340 5.34 4.92 -26.53
C ILE A 340 4.26 4.17 -27.31
N LYS A 341 3.20 4.87 -27.76
CA LYS A 341 2.17 4.27 -28.61
C LYS A 341 2.75 3.73 -29.92
N SER A 342 3.66 4.48 -30.54
CA SER A 342 4.30 4.11 -31.81
C SER A 342 5.20 2.86 -31.72
N VAL A 343 5.75 2.56 -30.53
CA VAL A 343 6.63 1.40 -30.31
C VAL A 343 5.94 0.26 -29.54
N SER A 344 4.62 0.28 -29.43
CA SER A 344 3.86 -0.68 -28.62
C SER A 344 4.05 -2.14 -29.04
N SER A 345 4.32 -2.42 -30.31
CA SER A 345 4.63 -3.78 -30.79
C SER A 345 6.02 -4.25 -30.35
N GLN A 346 7.00 -3.36 -30.32
CA GLN A 346 8.34 -3.67 -29.80
C GLN A 346 8.31 -3.87 -28.29
N LEU A 347 7.50 -3.09 -27.56
CA LEU A 347 7.28 -3.30 -26.13
C LEU A 347 6.65 -4.67 -25.85
N ASP A 348 5.69 -5.10 -26.67
CA ASP A 348 5.08 -6.43 -26.58
C ASP A 348 6.10 -7.54 -26.89
N LEU A 349 6.95 -7.32 -27.89
CA LEU A 349 8.05 -8.23 -28.24
C LEU A 349 9.06 -8.39 -27.08
N ILE A 350 9.45 -7.29 -26.44
CA ILE A 350 10.32 -7.29 -25.27
C ILE A 350 9.67 -8.03 -24.10
N GLY A 351 8.38 -7.79 -23.83
CA GLY A 351 7.64 -8.56 -22.82
C GLY A 351 7.53 -10.06 -23.15
N GLY A 352 7.57 -10.41 -24.44
CA GLY A 352 7.65 -11.79 -24.91
C GLY A 352 8.92 -12.52 -24.47
N VAL A 353 10.02 -11.82 -24.21
CA VAL A 353 11.25 -12.40 -23.64
C VAL A 353 10.99 -12.94 -22.23
N ILE A 354 10.30 -12.16 -21.39
CA ILE A 354 9.90 -12.59 -20.04
C ILE A 354 8.97 -13.81 -20.14
N ALA A 355 8.05 -13.82 -21.11
CA ALA A 355 7.16 -14.96 -21.33
C ALA A 355 7.92 -16.23 -21.73
N ALA A 356 8.97 -16.09 -22.54
CA ALA A 356 9.80 -17.21 -22.97
C ALA A 356 10.63 -17.81 -21.83
N THR A 357 11.00 -17.01 -20.82
CA THR A 357 11.78 -17.49 -19.67
C THR A 357 10.93 -17.85 -18.45
N GLN A 358 9.65 -17.46 -18.40
CA GLN A 358 8.74 -17.80 -17.31
C GLN A 358 8.42 -19.30 -17.28
N GLN A 359 8.52 -19.90 -16.10
CA GLN A 359 8.32 -21.32 -15.87
C GLN A 359 6.98 -21.61 -15.19
N SER A 360 6.63 -22.90 -15.09
CA SER A 360 5.35 -23.34 -14.51
C SER A 360 5.16 -23.00 -13.03
N ASP A 361 6.23 -22.69 -12.30
CA ASP A 361 6.18 -22.18 -10.93
C ASP A 361 6.09 -20.65 -10.87
N GLY A 362 5.90 -19.99 -12.01
CA GLY A 362 5.71 -18.56 -12.16
C GLY A 362 7.00 -17.74 -12.22
N LEU A 363 8.12 -18.30 -11.76
CA LEU A 363 9.42 -17.61 -11.79
C LEU A 363 10.06 -17.69 -13.18
N THR A 364 10.88 -16.71 -13.54
CA THR A 364 11.68 -16.68 -14.76
C THR A 364 13.08 -17.24 -14.52
N TRP A 365 13.61 -17.97 -15.52
CA TRP A 365 15.06 -18.15 -15.64
C TRP A 365 15.70 -16.82 -16.02
N ALA A 366 16.89 -16.55 -15.49
CA ALA A 366 17.67 -15.36 -15.86
C ALA A 366 17.91 -15.30 -17.38
N GLN A 367 18.30 -16.43 -17.98
CA GLN A 367 18.40 -16.58 -19.45
C GLN A 367 18.16 -18.04 -19.87
N PRO A 368 17.85 -18.31 -21.16
CA PRO A 368 17.40 -19.63 -21.62
C PRO A 368 18.37 -20.81 -21.34
N ASP A 369 19.67 -20.55 -21.25
CA ASP A 369 20.70 -21.56 -20.96
C ASP A 369 21.32 -21.44 -19.55
N TYR A 370 20.83 -20.50 -18.74
CA TYR A 370 21.25 -20.32 -17.35
C TYR A 370 20.04 -20.47 -16.43
N LEU A 371 19.81 -21.72 -16.04
CA LEU A 371 18.58 -22.18 -15.39
C LEU A 371 18.60 -21.90 -13.88
N ILE A 372 18.77 -20.63 -13.53
CA ILE A 372 18.67 -20.09 -12.16
C ILE A 372 17.57 -19.03 -12.14
N LYS A 373 16.66 -19.14 -11.17
CA LYS A 373 15.62 -18.15 -10.89
C LYS A 373 16.09 -17.28 -9.74
N TYR A 374 16.78 -16.17 -10.04
CA TYR A 374 17.21 -15.24 -9.01
C TYR A 374 16.03 -14.47 -8.41
N LEU A 375 16.05 -14.25 -7.10
CA LEU A 375 15.06 -13.41 -6.42
C LEU A 375 15.09 -11.98 -6.97
N MET A 376 16.30 -11.43 -7.15
CA MET A 376 16.50 -10.05 -7.62
C MET A 376 15.85 -9.86 -8.99
N ASP A 377 16.18 -10.72 -9.96
CA ASP A 377 15.62 -10.70 -11.30
C ASP A 377 14.10 -10.85 -11.29
N ASN A 378 13.59 -11.83 -10.53
CA ASN A 378 12.16 -12.05 -10.47
C ASN A 378 11.41 -10.88 -9.82
N CYS A 379 12.00 -10.17 -8.85
CA CYS A 379 11.41 -8.94 -8.33
C CYS A 379 11.34 -7.83 -9.39
N GLU A 380 12.36 -7.71 -10.23
CA GLU A 380 12.36 -6.77 -11.35
C GLU A 380 11.36 -7.16 -12.43
N VAL A 381 11.29 -8.46 -12.78
CA VAL A 381 10.27 -9.04 -13.67
C VAL A 381 8.88 -8.73 -13.16
N GLN A 382 8.60 -8.96 -11.88
CA GLN A 382 7.31 -8.66 -11.29
C GLN A 382 6.96 -7.17 -11.45
N ARG A 383 7.95 -6.30 -11.29
CA ARG A 383 7.76 -4.87 -11.47
C ARG A 383 7.48 -4.52 -12.94
N GLY A 384 8.32 -5.00 -13.86
CA GLY A 384 8.18 -4.78 -15.29
C GLY A 384 6.86 -5.30 -15.84
N LEU A 385 6.38 -6.45 -15.39
CA LEU A 385 5.08 -6.99 -15.78
C LEU A 385 3.92 -6.12 -15.29
N ARG A 386 3.94 -5.64 -14.04
CA ARG A 386 2.91 -4.72 -13.51
C ARG A 386 2.91 -3.37 -14.24
N ASP A 387 4.09 -2.88 -14.61
CA ASP A 387 4.24 -1.66 -15.37
C ASP A 387 3.75 -1.85 -16.81
N ALA A 388 4.02 -3.01 -17.44
CA ALA A 388 3.45 -3.38 -18.73
C ALA A 388 1.92 -3.47 -18.71
N VAL A 389 1.32 -4.08 -17.67
CA VAL A 389 -0.14 -4.09 -17.48
C VAL A 389 -0.70 -2.67 -17.47
N SER A 390 -0.11 -1.80 -16.66
CA SER A 390 -0.54 -0.41 -16.52
C SER A 390 -0.40 0.36 -17.83
N LEU A 391 0.72 0.17 -18.51
CA LEU A 391 1.04 0.76 -19.80
C LEU A 391 0.06 0.35 -20.89
N PHE A 392 -0.12 -0.96 -21.11
CA PHE A 392 -0.98 -1.48 -22.16
C PHE A 392 -2.45 -1.15 -21.94
N ASN A 393 -2.91 -1.11 -20.67
CA ASN A 393 -4.23 -0.57 -20.36
C ASN A 393 -4.35 0.91 -20.73
N ALA A 394 -3.35 1.73 -20.36
CA ALA A 394 -3.37 3.16 -20.62
C ALA A 394 -3.36 3.53 -22.12
N ILE A 395 -2.80 2.67 -22.98
CA ILE A 395 -2.81 2.85 -24.44
C ILE A 395 -3.92 2.06 -25.17
N GLY A 396 -4.83 1.43 -24.43
CA GLY A 396 -6.02 0.76 -25.00
C GLY A 396 -5.80 -0.66 -25.53
N LEU A 397 -4.67 -1.30 -25.22
CA LEU A 397 -4.32 -2.67 -25.62
C LEU A 397 -4.64 -3.66 -24.51
N THR A 398 -5.93 -3.76 -24.14
CA THR A 398 -6.40 -4.49 -22.95
C THR A 398 -6.17 -6.00 -22.99
N SER A 399 -6.13 -6.62 -24.18
CA SER A 399 -5.78 -8.04 -24.31
C SER A 399 -4.32 -8.31 -23.95
N ARG A 400 -3.39 -7.44 -24.37
CA ARG A 400 -1.97 -7.51 -23.96
C ARG A 400 -1.83 -7.28 -22.47
N ALA A 401 -2.51 -6.26 -21.94
CA ALA A 401 -2.52 -6.01 -20.50
C ALA A 401 -3.00 -7.23 -19.70
N SER A 402 -4.05 -7.91 -20.18
CA SER A 402 -4.59 -9.11 -19.53
C SER A 402 -3.59 -10.27 -19.54
N HIS A 403 -2.84 -10.46 -20.65
CA HIS A 403 -1.77 -11.45 -20.74
C HIS A 403 -0.69 -11.22 -19.68
N TYR A 404 -0.14 -10.00 -19.62
CA TYR A 404 0.89 -9.65 -18.62
C TYR A 404 0.36 -9.67 -17.18
N GLN A 405 -0.94 -9.42 -16.97
CA GLN A 405 -1.56 -9.50 -15.66
C GLN A 405 -1.58 -10.94 -15.13
N SER A 406 -1.83 -11.92 -15.99
CA SER A 406 -1.72 -13.34 -15.64
C SER A 406 -0.27 -13.72 -15.31
N MET A 407 0.69 -13.28 -16.13
CA MET A 407 2.11 -13.52 -15.87
C MET A 407 2.58 -12.92 -14.55
N ALA A 408 2.19 -11.68 -14.24
CA ALA A 408 2.50 -11.01 -12.98
C ALA A 408 1.86 -11.71 -11.78
N GLY A 409 0.66 -12.29 -11.95
CA GLY A 409 0.02 -13.10 -10.92
C GLY A 409 0.83 -14.36 -10.60
N ALA A 410 1.26 -15.09 -11.64
CA ALA A 410 2.09 -16.29 -11.49
C ALA A 410 3.47 -15.96 -10.89
N ASN A 411 4.13 -14.90 -11.37
CA ASN A 411 5.45 -14.50 -10.89
C ASN A 411 5.43 -14.07 -9.41
N MET A 412 4.42 -13.29 -9.02
CA MET A 412 4.18 -12.96 -7.60
C MET A 412 4.00 -14.21 -6.72
N GLN A 413 3.24 -15.21 -7.18
CA GLN A 413 3.09 -16.48 -6.44
C GLN A 413 4.42 -17.22 -6.32
N GLY A 414 5.20 -17.27 -7.40
CA GLY A 414 6.55 -17.83 -7.41
C GLY A 414 7.47 -17.17 -6.39
N ILE A 415 7.54 -15.84 -6.38
CA ILE A 415 8.36 -15.07 -5.42
C ILE A 415 7.87 -15.31 -3.99
N ASN A 416 6.56 -15.32 -3.74
CA ASN A 416 6.03 -15.62 -2.41
C ASN A 416 6.46 -17.02 -1.91
N GLY A 417 6.62 -17.99 -2.81
CA GLY A 417 7.17 -19.31 -2.51
C GLY A 417 8.66 -19.35 -2.17
N MET A 418 9.39 -18.24 -2.35
CA MET A 418 10.81 -18.10 -1.98
C MET A 418 11.02 -17.61 -0.55
N TRP A 419 9.96 -17.40 0.24
CA TRP A 419 10.07 -17.00 1.64
C TRP A 419 10.54 -18.16 2.54
N MET A 420 11.65 -17.98 3.27
CA MET A 420 12.29 -19.01 4.11
C MET A 420 12.16 -18.72 5.62
N ASN A 421 11.08 -18.06 6.05
CA ASN A 421 10.80 -17.73 7.44
C ASN A 421 11.88 -16.84 8.11
N GLY A 422 11.87 -15.56 7.77
CA GLY A 422 12.74 -14.52 8.32
C GLY A 422 13.62 -13.86 7.26
N VAL A 423 13.91 -14.59 6.19
CA VAL A 423 14.65 -14.14 5.00
C VAL A 423 14.03 -14.74 3.74
N TRP A 424 14.34 -14.16 2.59
CA TRP A 424 14.03 -14.67 1.26
C TRP A 424 15.17 -15.55 0.74
N ALA A 425 14.84 -16.61 0.02
CA ALA A 425 15.82 -17.35 -0.78
C ALA A 425 16.45 -16.41 -1.82
N VAL A 426 17.76 -16.55 -2.06
CA VAL A 426 18.49 -15.75 -3.05
C VAL A 426 18.18 -16.23 -4.46
N TYR A 427 17.99 -17.55 -4.63
CA TYR A 427 17.58 -18.14 -5.89
C TYR A 427 16.87 -19.48 -5.72
N LYS A 428 16.21 -19.91 -6.80
CA LYS A 428 15.69 -21.28 -6.98
C LYS A 428 16.41 -21.94 -8.16
N GLY A 429 17.01 -23.10 -7.92
CA GLY A 429 17.75 -23.85 -8.94
C GLY A 429 16.85 -24.66 -9.88
N TYR A 430 17.45 -25.21 -10.94
CA TYR A 430 16.76 -26.06 -11.92
C TYR A 430 15.96 -27.22 -11.31
N SER A 431 16.49 -27.85 -10.25
CA SER A 431 15.81 -28.94 -9.53
C SER A 431 14.56 -28.51 -8.74
N GLY A 432 14.32 -27.20 -8.63
CA GLY A 432 13.26 -26.63 -7.82
C GLY A 432 13.64 -26.37 -6.35
N ALA A 433 14.86 -26.71 -5.94
CA ALA A 433 15.38 -26.36 -4.62
C ALA A 433 15.56 -24.84 -4.48
N ILE A 434 15.19 -24.29 -3.33
CA ILE A 434 15.41 -22.88 -2.97
C ILE A 434 16.63 -22.77 -2.04
N PHE A 435 17.42 -21.71 -2.22
CA PHE A 435 18.68 -21.51 -1.50
C PHE A 435 18.64 -20.20 -0.72
N GLY A 436 18.81 -20.29 0.60
CA GLY A 436 18.83 -19.14 1.51
C GLY A 436 20.12 -18.33 1.42
N PRO A 437 20.13 -17.12 1.99
CA PRO A 437 21.30 -16.26 2.00
C PRO A 437 22.31 -16.66 3.09
N ASP A 438 23.60 -16.53 2.80
CA ASP A 438 24.62 -16.23 3.80
C ASP A 438 24.60 -14.72 4.09
N MET A 439 24.03 -14.32 5.21
CA MET A 439 23.90 -12.91 5.58
C MET A 439 25.24 -12.20 5.83
N SER A 440 26.36 -12.93 5.93
CA SER A 440 27.71 -12.36 6.02
C SER A 440 28.30 -11.98 4.66
N VAL A 441 27.64 -12.36 3.56
CA VAL A 441 27.99 -12.03 2.18
C VAL A 441 27.10 -10.87 1.70
N TRP A 442 27.73 -9.79 1.23
CA TRP A 442 27.03 -8.59 0.79
C TRP A 442 26.21 -8.83 -0.48
N TYR A 443 26.88 -9.27 -1.54
CA TYR A 443 26.29 -9.59 -2.84
C TYR A 443 26.60 -11.05 -3.21
N ALA A 444 25.61 -11.85 -3.62
CA ALA A 444 24.21 -11.49 -3.88
C ALA A 444 23.27 -11.64 -2.67
N ASP A 445 23.77 -12.12 -1.54
CA ASP A 445 22.95 -12.72 -0.49
C ASP A 445 22.18 -11.71 0.36
N ALA A 446 22.89 -10.84 1.10
CA ALA A 446 22.26 -9.87 1.97
C ALA A 446 21.48 -8.81 1.18
N THR A 447 22.02 -8.35 0.05
CA THR A 447 21.39 -7.34 -0.81
C THR A 447 20.11 -7.84 -1.49
N ALA A 448 20.01 -9.13 -1.85
CA ALA A 448 18.78 -9.71 -2.41
C ALA A 448 17.57 -9.54 -1.49
N GLN A 449 17.77 -9.48 -0.17
CA GLN A 449 16.71 -9.30 0.82
C GLN A 449 15.94 -7.99 0.67
N LEU A 450 16.54 -7.00 0.00
CA LEU A 450 15.96 -5.68 -0.22
C LEU A 450 15.08 -5.61 -1.47
N PHE A 451 15.29 -6.50 -2.44
CA PHE A 451 14.62 -6.45 -3.75
C PHE A 451 13.09 -6.57 -3.67
N PRO A 452 12.50 -7.44 -2.83
CA PRO A 452 11.05 -7.55 -2.72
C PRO A 452 10.37 -6.23 -2.32
N VAL A 453 10.94 -5.46 -1.39
CA VAL A 453 10.41 -4.13 -1.05
C VAL A 453 10.79 -3.12 -2.12
N LEU A 454 12.05 -3.10 -2.56
CA LEU A 454 12.56 -2.16 -3.55
C LEU A 454 11.69 -2.15 -4.82
N GLN A 455 11.35 -3.32 -5.33
CA GLN A 455 10.55 -3.46 -6.56
C GLN A 455 9.02 -3.45 -6.30
N GLY A 456 8.60 -3.27 -5.05
CA GLY A 456 7.19 -3.23 -4.67
C GLY A 456 6.45 -4.56 -4.84
N VAL A 457 7.16 -5.68 -4.73
CA VAL A 457 6.59 -7.04 -4.64
C VAL A 457 5.83 -7.20 -3.32
N VAL A 458 6.44 -6.71 -2.24
CA VAL A 458 5.81 -6.57 -0.92
C VAL A 458 5.84 -5.11 -0.49
N SER A 459 4.80 -4.67 0.21
CA SER A 459 4.80 -3.32 0.79
C SER A 459 5.76 -3.24 1.99
N ALA A 460 6.24 -2.04 2.32
CA ALA A 460 7.04 -1.83 3.53
C ALA A 460 6.34 -2.29 4.82
N SER A 461 5.00 -2.24 4.89
CA SER A 461 4.24 -2.74 6.05
C SER A 461 4.07 -4.26 6.09
N ASP A 462 4.52 -5.00 5.07
CA ASP A 462 4.50 -6.47 5.08
C ASP A 462 5.48 -6.97 6.15
N SER A 463 5.05 -7.92 6.97
CA SER A 463 5.88 -8.47 8.05
C SER A 463 7.16 -9.13 7.53
N ARG A 464 7.14 -9.66 6.30
CA ARG A 464 8.31 -10.24 5.63
C ARG A 464 9.31 -9.18 5.20
N ALA A 465 8.83 -8.03 4.71
CA ALA A 465 9.68 -6.88 4.39
C ALA A 465 10.38 -6.36 5.64
N GLN A 466 9.63 -6.21 6.74
CA GLN A 466 10.18 -5.80 8.05
C GLN A 466 11.23 -6.77 8.57
N GLN A 467 10.98 -8.08 8.50
CA GLN A 467 11.92 -9.11 8.94
C GLN A 467 13.19 -9.15 8.09
N ALA A 468 13.06 -9.15 6.77
CA ALA A 468 14.19 -9.18 5.85
C ALA A 468 15.06 -7.91 5.98
N TYR A 469 14.44 -6.73 6.07
CA TYR A 469 15.15 -5.46 6.29
C TYR A 469 15.85 -5.41 7.66
N ALA A 470 15.21 -5.94 8.71
CA ALA A 470 15.84 -6.05 10.03
C ALA A 470 17.04 -7.00 10.02
N ALA A 471 16.93 -8.15 9.33
CA ALA A 471 18.02 -9.11 9.17
C ALA A 471 19.21 -8.47 8.40
N PHE A 472 18.93 -7.76 7.31
CA PHE A 472 19.93 -7.01 6.55
C PHE A 472 20.66 -5.98 7.41
N ASN A 473 19.93 -5.12 8.14
CA ASN A 473 20.56 -4.10 9.00
C ASN A 473 21.29 -4.68 10.20
N LYS A 474 20.89 -5.86 10.69
CA LYS A 474 21.63 -6.58 11.74
C LYS A 474 22.97 -7.08 11.23
N ALA A 475 23.02 -7.60 9.99
CA ALA A 475 24.23 -8.11 9.38
C ALA A 475 25.17 -6.98 8.93
N TRP A 476 24.61 -5.89 8.40
CA TRP A 476 25.36 -4.81 7.75
C TRP A 476 25.05 -3.42 8.31
N PRO A 477 25.18 -3.17 9.63
CA PRO A 477 24.75 -1.91 10.23
C PRO A 477 25.50 -0.65 9.73
N GLY A 478 26.71 -0.83 9.17
CA GLY A 478 27.56 0.23 8.63
C GLY A 478 27.38 0.52 7.14
N TRP A 479 26.37 -0.06 6.47
CA TRP A 479 26.10 0.21 5.06
C TRP A 479 25.91 1.70 4.72
N PRO A 480 25.36 2.58 5.60
CA PRO A 480 25.26 4.01 5.30
C PRO A 480 26.62 4.71 5.07
N GLN A 481 27.71 4.11 5.55
CA GLN A 481 29.09 4.57 5.40
C GLN A 481 29.91 3.64 4.50
N LEU A 482 29.25 2.85 3.65
CA LEU A 482 29.91 1.95 2.69
C LEU A 482 30.84 0.92 3.34
N SER A 483 30.48 0.40 4.53
CA SER A 483 31.29 -0.58 5.25
C SER A 483 31.45 -1.94 4.54
N PHE A 484 30.69 -2.17 3.47
CA PHE A 484 30.73 -3.37 2.63
C PHE A 484 31.80 -3.30 1.52
N THR A 485 32.50 -2.18 1.36
CA THR A 485 33.47 -1.93 0.29
C THR A 485 34.66 -2.88 0.26
N SER A 486 34.91 -3.62 1.35
CA SER A 486 35.88 -4.71 1.39
C SER A 486 35.43 -5.97 0.63
N GLN A 487 34.12 -6.16 0.44
CA GLN A 487 33.55 -7.25 -0.36
C GLN A 487 33.17 -6.79 -1.77
N ASP A 488 32.65 -5.57 -1.91
CA ASP A 488 32.29 -5.00 -3.20
C ASP A 488 32.47 -3.48 -3.21
N ALA A 489 33.34 -2.98 -4.08
CA ALA A 489 33.76 -1.59 -4.10
C ALA A 489 32.73 -0.61 -4.70
N PHE A 490 31.69 -1.11 -5.38
CA PHE A 490 30.64 -0.25 -5.94
C PHE A 490 29.79 0.40 -4.83
N PRO A 491 29.19 1.58 -5.05
CA PRO A 491 28.48 2.27 -3.98
C PRO A 491 27.14 1.63 -3.59
N TRP A 492 26.52 0.81 -4.46
CA TRP A 492 25.25 0.12 -4.18
C TRP A 492 24.10 1.07 -3.80
N ILE A 493 23.89 2.15 -4.56
CA ILE A 493 22.93 3.21 -4.22
C ILE A 493 21.50 2.71 -4.13
N LEU A 494 21.15 1.62 -4.81
CA LEU A 494 19.84 0.96 -4.69
C LEU A 494 19.47 0.60 -3.24
N VAL A 495 20.44 0.32 -2.36
CA VAL A 495 20.19 0.00 -0.95
C VAL A 495 19.51 1.18 -0.25
N SER A 496 19.91 2.40 -0.58
CA SER A 496 19.25 3.62 -0.08
C SER A 496 17.82 3.75 -0.59
N GLY A 497 17.53 3.29 -1.81
CA GLY A 497 16.17 3.28 -2.36
C GLY A 497 15.26 2.31 -1.60
N ALA A 498 15.76 1.13 -1.23
CA ALA A 498 15.02 0.18 -0.41
C ALA A 498 14.80 0.72 1.01
N ALA A 499 15.84 1.27 1.64
CA ALA A 499 15.76 1.89 2.96
C ALA A 499 14.76 3.06 2.99
N ALA A 500 14.72 3.87 1.93
CA ALA A 500 13.78 4.98 1.80
C ALA A 500 12.33 4.50 1.70
N GLN A 501 12.08 3.39 0.99
CA GLN A 501 10.78 2.73 0.96
C GLN A 501 10.42 2.06 2.29
N MET A 502 11.39 1.61 3.06
CA MET A 502 11.16 1.10 4.42
C MET A 502 10.92 2.22 5.45
N GLY A 503 11.07 3.49 5.05
CA GLY A 503 10.91 4.65 5.94
C GLY A 503 12.12 4.92 6.84
N ASP A 504 13.28 4.31 6.57
CA ASP A 504 14.51 4.52 7.33
C ASP A 504 15.24 5.79 6.88
N THR A 505 14.58 6.93 7.10
CA THR A 505 15.06 8.22 6.61
C THR A 505 16.39 8.66 7.24
N ALA A 506 16.71 8.16 8.44
CA ALA A 506 17.96 8.45 9.13
C ALA A 506 19.15 7.84 8.41
N ARG A 507 19.11 6.52 8.13
CA ARG A 507 20.20 5.85 7.38
C ARG A 507 20.28 6.34 5.94
N VAL A 508 19.15 6.63 5.29
CA VAL A 508 19.14 7.20 3.94
C VAL A 508 19.81 8.57 3.90
N SER A 509 19.51 9.45 4.86
CA SER A 509 20.13 10.78 4.90
C SER A 509 21.63 10.69 5.13
N GLN A 510 22.07 9.77 6.00
CA GLN A 510 23.50 9.51 6.21
C GLN A 510 24.17 8.97 4.95
N TYR A 511 23.56 8.00 4.28
CA TYR A 511 24.07 7.45 3.04
C TYR A 511 24.18 8.51 1.93
N ILE A 512 23.17 9.39 1.79
CA ILE A 512 23.21 10.50 0.83
C ILE A 512 24.40 11.42 1.12
N GLN A 513 24.67 11.76 2.38
CA GLN A 513 25.84 12.56 2.75
C GLN A 513 27.16 11.84 2.43
N THR A 514 27.23 10.53 2.64
CA THR A 514 28.40 9.72 2.27
C THR A 514 28.65 9.80 0.76
N ILE A 515 27.63 9.59 -0.06
CA ILE A 515 27.73 9.66 -1.53
C ILE A 515 28.03 11.07 -2.02
N GLU A 516 27.42 12.09 -1.41
CA GLU A 516 27.68 13.49 -1.73
C GLU A 516 29.16 13.84 -1.50
N ASN A 517 29.72 13.47 -0.35
CA ASN A 517 31.12 13.72 -0.04
C ASN A 517 32.10 12.95 -0.92
N GLN A 518 31.79 11.68 -1.20
CA GLN A 518 32.70 10.81 -1.95
C GLN A 518 32.65 11.03 -3.47
N TYR A 519 31.51 11.44 -4.00
CA TYR A 519 31.31 11.53 -5.45
C TYR A 519 30.87 12.91 -5.90
N VAL A 520 29.84 13.51 -5.31
CA VAL A 520 29.27 14.77 -5.83
C VAL A 520 30.26 15.94 -5.64
N ASN A 521 30.78 16.12 -4.43
CA ASN A 521 31.64 17.25 -4.06
C ASN A 521 33.02 17.22 -4.72
N VAL A 522 33.42 16.07 -5.27
CA VAL A 522 34.68 15.89 -5.98
C VAL A 522 34.52 15.84 -7.50
N GLY A 523 33.31 16.10 -8.02
CA GLY A 523 33.05 16.19 -9.46
C GLY A 523 32.67 14.88 -10.15
N PHE A 524 32.26 13.86 -9.38
CA PHE A 524 31.99 12.48 -9.79
C PHE A 524 33.22 11.74 -10.35
N GLY A 525 33.17 10.41 -10.40
CA GLY A 525 34.25 9.59 -10.94
C GLY A 525 34.34 8.20 -10.31
N GLY A 526 35.37 7.44 -10.71
CA GLY A 526 35.63 6.10 -10.19
C GLY A 526 34.50 5.12 -10.50
N LEU A 527 33.97 4.48 -9.46
CA LEU A 527 32.96 3.42 -9.53
C LEU A 527 31.50 3.95 -9.55
N PHE A 528 31.31 5.26 -9.70
CA PHE A 528 29.97 5.86 -9.85
C PHE A 528 29.51 5.77 -11.30
N TYR A 529 28.94 4.62 -11.67
CA TYR A 529 28.47 4.36 -13.02
C TYR A 529 27.07 4.93 -13.29
N ASP A 530 26.61 4.76 -14.52
CA ASP A 530 25.33 5.24 -15.02
C ASP A 530 24.13 4.76 -14.18
N ASN A 531 24.07 3.47 -13.86
CA ASN A 531 23.02 2.91 -13.00
C ASN A 531 23.02 3.50 -11.59
N GLU A 532 24.20 3.77 -11.02
CA GLU A 532 24.34 4.40 -9.70
C GLU A 532 23.77 5.81 -9.73
N GLY A 533 24.06 6.58 -10.79
CA GLY A 533 23.43 7.88 -11.01
C GLY A 533 21.91 7.78 -11.13
N GLY A 534 21.41 6.78 -11.85
CA GLY A 534 19.98 6.49 -11.96
C GLY A 534 19.30 6.22 -10.62
N TRP A 535 19.91 5.39 -9.77
CA TRP A 535 19.44 5.12 -8.41
C TRP A 535 19.55 6.35 -7.52
N PHE A 536 20.64 7.11 -7.59
CA PHE A 536 20.83 8.29 -6.74
C PHE A 536 19.83 9.40 -7.06
N MET A 537 19.54 9.61 -8.35
CA MET A 537 18.46 10.51 -8.77
C MET A 537 17.11 10.05 -8.21
N ARG A 538 16.78 8.76 -8.28
CA ARG A 538 15.53 8.21 -7.74
C ARG A 538 15.43 8.36 -6.23
N THR A 539 16.49 8.05 -5.48
CA THR A 539 16.52 8.23 -4.02
C THR A 539 16.34 9.70 -3.65
N ASN A 540 17.11 10.62 -4.25
CA ASN A 540 16.98 12.05 -3.95
C ASN A 540 15.61 12.60 -4.35
N TRP A 541 15.05 12.17 -5.48
CA TRP A 541 13.69 12.53 -5.91
C TRP A 541 12.65 12.07 -4.88
N TYR A 542 12.77 10.83 -4.42
CA TYR A 542 11.89 10.27 -3.41
C TYR A 542 11.96 11.03 -2.08
N MET A 543 13.18 11.36 -1.63
CA MET A 543 13.39 12.13 -0.39
C MET A 543 12.85 13.57 -0.47
N GLN A 544 12.59 14.09 -1.67
CA GLN A 544 11.92 15.37 -1.91
C GLN A 544 10.37 15.26 -1.95
N GLY A 545 9.81 14.10 -1.60
CA GLY A 545 8.37 13.83 -1.70
C GLY A 545 7.94 13.28 -3.06
N GLY A 546 8.89 13.04 -3.97
CA GLY A 546 8.66 12.37 -5.23
C GLY A 546 8.21 10.92 -5.04
N ARG A 547 7.55 10.35 -6.05
CA ARG A 547 7.22 8.91 -6.05
C ARG A 547 8.45 8.08 -6.40
N PRO A 548 8.68 6.92 -5.75
CA PRO A 548 9.92 6.16 -5.85
C PRO A 548 10.17 5.59 -7.25
N TYR A 549 9.08 5.37 -8.02
CA TYR A 549 9.13 4.91 -9.40
C TYR A 549 8.03 5.53 -10.23
#